data_AF-A0A8T3XXG0-F1
#
_entry.id   AF-A0A8T3XXG0-F1
#
_cell.length_a   1.000
_cell.length_b   1.000
_cell.length_c   1.000
_cell.angle_alpha   90.00
_cell.angle_beta   90.00
_cell.angle_gamma   90.00
#
_symmetry.space_group_name_H-M   'P 1'
#
loop_
_entity.id
_entity.type
_entity.pdbx_description
1 polymer ?
#
loop_
_entity_poly.entity_id
_entity_poly.type
_entity_poly.pdbx_seq_one_letter_code
_entity_poly.pdbx_strand_id
1 'polypeptide(L)'
;MKLDVNKFSLAAAGTMGIIYAVCAIFVTLWPNFSLQLFGWLVHLVNVDKFAGDVQITALGFIFGLLQAVVYTYAGALLFGWLHNKFLKG
;
A
#
# COMPACT_ATOMS: atom_id res chain seq x y z
N MET A 1 25.98 6.02 -7.83
CA MET A 1 25.26 5.16 -8.80
C MET A 1 23.98 5.87 -9.24
N LYS A 2 23.65 5.90 -10.54
CA LYS A 2 22.41 6.52 -11.05
C LYS A 2 21.30 5.48 -11.06
N LEU A 3 20.25 5.70 -10.29
CA LEU A 3 19.08 4.83 -10.24
C LEU A 3 18.20 5.07 -11.47
N ASP A 4 17.81 4.00 -12.16
CA ASP A 4 16.79 4.06 -13.23
C ASP A 4 15.41 4.19 -12.58
N VAL A 5 14.99 5.44 -12.40
CA VAL A 5 13.79 5.82 -11.64
C VAL A 5 12.54 5.18 -12.24
N ASN A 6 12.45 5.06 -13.57
CA ASN A 6 11.27 4.48 -14.21
C ASN A 6 11.16 2.99 -13.94
N LYS A 7 12.26 2.23 -14.11
CA LYS A 7 12.26 0.78 -13.84
C LYS A 7 12.02 0.48 -12.37
N PHE A 8 12.64 1.26 -11.49
CA PHE A 8 12.46 1.11 -10.05
C PHE A 8 11.02 1.39 -9.62
N SER A 9 10.43 2.51 -10.06
CA SER A 9 9.07 2.86 -9.69
C SER A 9 8.05 1.85 -10.21
N LEU A 10 8.26 1.31 -11.41
CA LEU A 10 7.37 0.30 -11.99
C LEU A 10 7.45 -1.02 -11.21
N ALA A 11 8.66 -1.45 -10.84
CA ALA A 11 8.85 -2.63 -9.98
C ALA A 11 8.24 -2.43 -8.58
N ALA A 12 8.43 -1.26 -7.96
CA ALA A 12 7.87 -0.93 -6.65
C ALA A 12 6.34 -0.92 -6.68
N ALA A 13 5.75 -0.29 -7.70
CA ALA A 13 4.30 -0.22 -7.87
C ALA A 13 3.69 -1.60 -8.14
N GLY A 14 4.32 -2.42 -8.99
CA GLY A 14 3.89 -3.80 -9.23
C GLY A 14 3.96 -4.66 -7.97
N THR A 15 5.05 -4.55 -7.20
CA THR A 15 5.20 -5.27 -5.92
C THR A 15 4.11 -4.85 -4.93
N MET A 16 3.82 -3.55 -4.81
CA MET A 16 2.76 -3.06 -3.95
C MET A 16 1.37 -3.55 -4.38
N GLY A 17 1.11 -3.62 -5.69
CA GLY A 17 -0.14 -4.17 -6.19
C GLY A 17 -0.36 -5.63 -5.77
N ILE A 18 0.69 -6.45 -5.84
CA ILE A 18 0.65 -7.84 -5.37
C ILE A 18 0.40 -7.90 -3.87
N ILE A 19 1.15 -7.11 -3.08
CA ILE A 19 0.99 -7.06 -1.62
C ILE A 19 -0.44 -6.64 -1.26
N TYR A 20 -0.97 -5.61 -1.91
CA TYR A 20 -2.35 -5.15 -1.70
C TYR A 20 -3.36 -6.26 -1.97
N ALA A 21 -3.20 -7.01 -3.07
CA ALA A 21 -4.09 -8.13 -3.39
C ALA A 21 -4.05 -9.22 -2.32
N VAL A 22 -2.87 -9.60 -1.85
CA VAL A 22 -2.70 -10.58 -0.77
C VAL A 22 -3.33 -10.07 0.53
N CYS A 23 -3.09 -8.81 0.89
CA CYS A 23 -3.68 -8.19 2.07
C CYS A 23 -5.21 -8.14 1.98
N ALA A 24 -5.78 -7.83 0.81
CA ALA A 24 -7.22 -7.82 0.62
C ALA A 24 -7.82 -9.22 0.82
N ILE A 25 -7.21 -10.27 0.26
CA ILE A 25 -7.63 -11.66 0.49
C ILE A 25 -7.54 -12.03 1.97
N PHE A 26 -6.49 -11.60 2.67
CA PHE A 26 -6.34 -11.87 4.08
C PHE A 26 -7.45 -11.19 4.92
N VAL A 27 -7.79 -9.95 4.61
CA VAL A 27 -8.88 -9.21 5.26
C VAL A 27 -10.24 -9.82 4.96
N THR A 28 -10.49 -10.32 3.75
CA THR A 28 -11.77 -10.99 3.44
C THR A 28 -11.94 -12.31 4.18
N LEU A 29 -10.87 -13.06 4.40
CA LEU A 29 -10.91 -14.33 5.12
C LEU A 29 -10.95 -14.15 6.65
N TRP A 30 -10.20 -13.18 7.18
CA TRP A 30 -10.08 -12.92 8.62
C TRP A 30 -10.19 -11.43 8.96
N PRO A 31 -11.39 -10.83 8.89
CA PRO A 31 -11.58 -9.39 9.13
C PRO A 31 -11.28 -9.00 10.59
N ASN A 32 -11.74 -9.79 11.56
CA ASN A 32 -11.53 -9.51 12.99
C ASN A 32 -10.05 -9.49 13.38
N PHE A 33 -9.28 -10.47 12.91
CA PHE A 33 -7.83 -10.53 13.17
C PHE A 33 -7.10 -9.37 12.48
N SER A 34 -7.49 -9.04 11.24
CA SER A 34 -6.91 -7.93 10.50
C SER A 34 -7.11 -6.60 11.20
N LEU A 35 -8.29 -6.36 11.78
CA LEU A 35 -8.58 -5.15 12.56
C LEU A 35 -7.78 -5.08 13.86
N GLN A 36 -7.63 -6.19 14.60
CA GLN A 36 -6.80 -6.24 15.80
C GLN A 36 -5.32 -5.98 15.47
N LEU A 37 -4.81 -6.61 14.42
CA LEU A 37 -3.44 -6.42 13.96
C LEU A 37 -3.20 -4.95 13.54
N PHE A 38 -4.13 -4.35 12.78
CA PHE A 38 -4.04 -2.94 12.40
C PHE A 38 -4.11 -2.00 13.62
N GLY A 39 -4.93 -2.33 14.63
CA GLY A 39 -4.98 -1.63 15.91
C GLY A 39 -3.62 -1.59 16.61
N TRP A 40 -2.89 -2.71 16.63
CA TRP A 40 -1.54 -2.78 17.21
C TRP A 40 -0.50 -2.02 16.40
N LEU A 41 -0.52 -2.14 15.07
CA LEU A 41 0.47 -1.48 14.19
C LEU A 41 0.31 0.05 14.15
N VAL A 42 -0.93 0.56 14.19
CA VAL A 42 -1.23 1.98 13.96
C VAL A 42 -1.66 2.70 15.26
N HIS A 43 -1.52 2.06 16.42
CA HIS A 43 -1.96 2.62 17.72
C HIS A 43 -3.43 3.08 17.68
N LEU A 44 -4.28 2.36 16.95
CA LEU A 44 -5.70 2.68 16.82
C LEU A 44 -6.42 2.16 18.06
N VAL A 45 -6.63 3.06 19.03
CA VAL A 45 -7.24 2.78 20.34
C VAL A 45 -8.72 2.39 20.29
N ASN A 46 -9.39 2.47 19.14
CA ASN A 46 -10.80 2.09 19.00
C ASN A 46 -11.10 1.49 17.62
N VAL A 47 -10.73 0.22 17.46
CA VAL A 47 -11.00 -0.58 16.24
C VAL A 47 -12.45 -1.06 16.15
N ASP A 48 -13.17 -1.13 17.27
CA ASP A 48 -14.58 -1.55 17.32
C ASP A 48 -15.50 -0.61 16.55
N LYS A 49 -15.13 0.68 16.44
CA LYS A 49 -15.86 1.66 15.63
C LYS A 49 -15.86 1.36 14.13
N PHE A 50 -14.92 0.54 13.68
CA PHE A 50 -14.77 0.15 12.28
C PHE A 50 -15.23 -1.29 12.02
N ALA A 51 -15.27 -2.15 13.06
CA ALA A 51 -15.54 -3.58 12.94
C ALA A 51 -16.95 -3.95 12.40
N GLY A 52 -17.94 -3.06 12.52
CA GLY A 52 -19.32 -3.35 12.10
C GLY A 52 -19.58 -3.29 10.59
N ASP A 53 -18.71 -2.64 9.81
CA ASP A 53 -19.03 -2.24 8.42
C ASP A 53 -17.89 -2.44 7.41
N VAL A 54 -16.82 -3.17 7.77
CA VAL A 54 -15.71 -3.44 6.84
C VAL A 54 -16.10 -4.54 5.87
N GLN A 55 -16.82 -4.17 4.81
CA GLN A 55 -17.04 -5.04 3.66
C GLN A 55 -16.11 -4.66 2.52
N ILE A 56 -15.26 -5.59 2.08
CA ILE A 56 -14.51 -5.42 0.84
C ILE A 56 -15.49 -5.58 -0.33
N THR A 57 -15.87 -4.46 -0.93
CA THR A 57 -16.64 -4.45 -2.17
C THR A 57 -15.71 -4.59 -3.37
N ALA A 58 -16.21 -5.19 -4.47
CA ALA A 58 -15.41 -5.36 -5.68
C ALA A 58 -14.90 -4.02 -6.24
N LEU A 59 -15.74 -2.98 -6.21
CA LEU A 59 -15.34 -1.63 -6.61
C LEU A 59 -14.31 -1.03 -5.64
N GLY A 60 -14.52 -1.17 -4.33
CA GLY A 60 -13.57 -0.69 -3.32
C GLY A 60 -12.20 -1.33 -3.47
N PHE A 61 -12.14 -2.63 -3.78
CA PHE A 61 -10.89 -3.33 -4.07
C PHE A 61 -10.19 -2.78 -5.32
N ILE A 62 -10.90 -2.59 -6.43
CA ILE A 62 -10.29 -2.09 -7.68
C ILE A 62 -9.77 -0.67 -7.51
N PHE A 63 -10.57 0.22 -6.91
CA PHE A 63 -10.15 1.60 -6.66
C PHE A 63 -8.98 1.66 -5.67
N GLY A 64 -9.02 0.86 -4.60
CA GLY A 64 -7.92 0.78 -3.63
C GLY A 64 -6.64 0.21 -4.23
N LEU A 65 -6.74 -0.81 -5.07
CA LEU A 65 -5.59 -1.38 -5.79
C LEU A 65 -4.96 -0.35 -6.73
N LEU A 66 -5.78 0.33 -7.52
CA LEU A 66 -5.32 1.38 -8.43
C LEU A 66 -4.66 2.52 -7.65
N GLN A 67 -5.27 2.95 -6.54
CA GLN A 67 -4.71 3.97 -5.66
C GLN A 67 -3.36 3.54 -5.07
N ALA A 68 -3.26 2.31 -4.56
CA ALA A 68 -2.01 1.79 -3.99
C ALA A 68 -0.88 1.77 -5.04
N VAL A 69 -1.17 1.26 -6.24
CA VAL A 69 -0.19 1.21 -7.35
C VAL A 69 0.25 2.61 -7.76
N VAL A 70 -0.69 3.53 -7.98
CA VAL A 70 -0.39 4.91 -8.43
C VAL A 70 0.39 5.67 -7.37
N TYR A 71 -0.01 5.58 -6.10
CA TYR A 71 0.66 6.30 -5.02
C TYR A 71 2.06 5.76 -4.75
N THR A 72 2.25 4.44 -4.79
CA THR A 72 3.59 3.86 -4.67
C THR A 72 4.46 4.19 -5.87
N TYR A 73 3.92 4.19 -7.09
CA TYR A 73 4.66 4.63 -8.27
C TYR A 73 5.13 6.08 -8.15
N ALA A 74 4.24 6.99 -7.77
CA ALA A 74 4.55 8.40 -7.56
C ALA A 74 5.58 8.59 -6.43
N GLY A 75 5.41 7.90 -5.31
CA GLY A 75 6.35 7.94 -4.18
C GLY A 75 7.74 7.42 -4.56
N ALA A 76 7.81 6.31 -5.30
CA ALA A 76 9.06 5.74 -5.78
C ALA A 76 9.75 6.64 -6.82
N LEU A 77 8.97 7.33 -7.68
CA LEU A 77 9.50 8.32 -8.61
C LEU A 77 10.17 9.47 -7.87
N LEU A 78 9.46 10.04 -6.88
CA LEU A 78 9.99 11.11 -6.03
C LEU A 78 11.25 10.67 -5.29
N PHE A 79 11.24 9.48 -4.71
CA PHE A 79 12.39 8.92 -4.02
C PHE A 79 13.59 8.73 -4.96
N GLY A 80 13.39 8.12 -6.13
CA GLY A 80 14.47 7.89 -7.09
C GLY A 80 15.03 9.19 -7.68
N TRP A 81 14.19 10.20 -7.89
CA TRP A 81 14.63 11.54 -8.29
C TRP A 81 15.50 12.18 -7.21
N LEU A 82 15.04 12.14 -5.96
CA LEU A 82 15.72 12.73 -4.81
C LEU A 82 17.07 12.03 -4.54
N HIS A 83 17.09 10.70 -4.59
CA HIS A 83 18.29 9.88 -4.50
C HIS A 83 19.33 10.26 -5.56
N ASN A 84 18.90 10.38 -6.82
CA ASN A 84 19.78 10.80 -7.91
C ASN A 84 20.27 12.25 -7.78
N LYS A 85 19.49 13.13 -7.14
CA LYS A 85 19.88 14.51 -6.86
C LYS A 85 20.95 14.58 -5.78
N PHE A 86 20.79 13.84 -4.67
CA PHE A 86 21.74 13.84 -3.57
C PHE A 86 23.05 13.12 -3.89
N LEU A 87 23.04 12.09 -4.74
CA LEU A 87 24.25 11.41 -5.20
C LEU A 87 25.04 12.16 -6.27
N LYS A 88 24.51 13.26 -6.80
CA LYS A 88 25.22 14.19 -7.69
C LYS A 88 25.84 15.37 -6.92
N GLY A 89 25.64 15.44 -5.61
CA GLY A 89 26.27 16.42 -4.71
C GLY A 89 27.63 15.99 -4.23
#